data_AF-A0A059BVY1-F1
#
_entry.id   AF-A0A059BVY1-F1
#
_cell.length_a   1.000
_cell.length_b   1.000
_cell.length_c   1.000
_cell.angle_alpha   90.00
_cell.angle_beta   90.00
_cell.angle_gamma   90.00
#
_symmetry.space_group_name_H-M   'P 1'
#
loop_
_entity.id
_entity.type
_entity.pdbx_description
1 polymer ?
#
loop_
_entity_poly.entity_id
_entity_poly.type
_entity_poly.pdbx_seq_one_letter_code
_entity_poly.pdbx_strand_id
1 'polypeptide(L)'
;GHVDSAVQCYMKQYGVTEQEAENNLRKQVNDSWKDINEECLHPTAVAMPLLVGILNLSRVMDVLYKDGGDHYTSPHIALKDYIHSVLIDPVQ
;
A
#
# COMPACT_ATOMS: atom_id res chain seq x y z
N GLY A 1 -9.77 -7.39 23.41
CA GLY A 1 -10.33 -6.67 22.25
C GLY A 1 -9.20 -6.33 21.30
N HIS A 2 -9.49 -6.16 20.01
CA HIS A 2 -8.50 -5.69 19.03
C HIS A 2 -8.07 -4.25 19.35
N VAL A 3 -6.82 -3.90 19.04
CA VAL A 3 -6.35 -2.51 19.13
C VAL A 3 -7.08 -1.67 18.07
N ASP A 4 -7.33 -0.40 18.34
CA ASP A 4 -8.02 0.47 17.38
C ASP A 4 -7.25 0.56 16.05
N SER A 5 -7.96 0.41 14.93
CA SER A 5 -7.40 0.63 13.59
C SER A 5 -7.10 2.11 13.34
N ALA A 6 -6.33 2.41 12.29
CA ALA A 6 -6.10 3.80 11.87
C ALA A 6 -7.41 4.55 11.60
N VAL A 7 -8.42 3.89 11.02
CA VAL A 7 -9.76 4.43 10.80
C VAL A 7 -10.43 4.78 12.13
N GLN A 8 -10.43 3.86 13.09
CA GLN A 8 -11.03 4.08 14.42
C GLN A 8 -10.32 5.18 15.21
N CYS A 9 -8.98 5.22 15.16
CA CYS A 9 -8.20 6.31 15.75
C CYS A 9 -8.56 7.65 15.12
N TYR A 10 -8.65 7.73 13.79
CA TYR A 10 -8.99 8.95 13.06
C TYR A 10 -10.41 9.43 13.41
N MET A 11 -11.39 8.52 13.43
CA MET A 11 -12.76 8.84 13.85
C MET A 11 -12.81 9.40 15.28
N LYS A 12 -12.11 8.76 16.23
CA LYS A 12 -12.05 9.21 17.62
C LYS A 12 -11.36 10.56 17.77
N GLN A 13 -10.29 10.79 17.01
CA GLN A 13 -9.52 12.03 17.08
C GLN A 13 -10.26 13.23 16.48
N TYR A 14 -10.96 13.04 15.36
CA TYR A 14 -11.55 14.16 14.60
C TYR A 14 -13.08 14.21 14.67
N GLY A 15 -13.74 13.24 15.31
CA GLY A 15 -15.20 13.20 15.44
C GLY A 15 -15.95 13.00 14.12
N VAL A 16 -15.30 12.35 13.15
CA VAL A 16 -15.80 12.15 11.78
C VAL A 16 -16.42 10.76 11.58
N THR A 17 -17.17 10.60 10.49
CA THR A 17 -17.68 9.30 10.05
C THR A 17 -16.57 8.37 9.56
N GLU A 18 -16.84 7.06 9.53
CA GLU A 18 -15.92 6.06 8.98
C GLU A 18 -15.55 6.37 7.52
N GLN A 19 -16.54 6.70 6.68
CA GLN A 19 -16.31 7.05 5.29
C GLN A 19 -15.42 8.30 5.12
N GLU A 20 -15.60 9.32 5.97
CA GLU A 20 -14.74 10.50 5.97
C GLU A 20 -13.31 10.15 6.41
N ALA A 21 -13.15 9.30 7.43
CA ALA A 21 -11.85 8.82 7.87
C ALA A 21 -11.13 8.03 6.77
N GLU A 22 -11.80 7.08 6.13
CA GLU A 22 -11.26 6.30 5.00
C GLU A 22 -10.85 7.19 3.83
N ASN A 23 -11.70 8.16 3.45
CA ASN A 23 -11.40 9.09 2.36
C ASN A 23 -10.16 9.94 2.67
N ASN A 24 -10.02 10.42 3.92
CA ASN A 24 -8.85 11.21 4.33
C ASN A 24 -7.58 10.35 4.40
N LEU A 25 -7.66 9.12 4.91
CA LEU A 25 -6.53 8.19 4.93
C LEU A 25 -6.08 7.81 3.52
N ARG A 26 -7.02 7.56 2.60
CA ARG A 26 -6.69 7.31 1.18
C ARG A 26 -6.06 8.53 0.52
N LYS A 27 -6.50 9.74 0.86
CA LYS A 27 -5.84 10.97 0.41
C LYS A 27 -4.40 11.05 0.90
N GLN A 28 -4.13 10.75 2.17
CA GLN A 28 -2.77 10.71 2.72
C GLN A 28 -1.89 9.69 1.98
N VAL A 29 -2.40 8.50 1.69
CA VAL A 29 -1.69 7.50 0.87
C VAL A 29 -1.36 8.05 -0.53
N ASN A 30 -2.31 8.72 -1.18
CA ASN A 30 -2.08 9.33 -2.49
C ASN A 30 -1.05 10.46 -2.46
N ASP A 31 -1.02 11.24 -1.39
CA ASP A 31 -0.03 12.30 -1.21
C ASP A 31 1.36 11.69 -0.92
N SER A 32 1.46 10.66 -0.09
CA SER A 32 2.70 9.89 0.13
C SER A 32 3.25 9.25 -1.15
N TRP A 33 2.40 8.83 -2.08
CA TRP A 33 2.85 8.35 -3.39
C TRP A 33 3.53 9.45 -4.22
N LYS A 34 3.09 10.70 -4.11
CA LYS A 34 3.74 11.83 -4.79
C LYS A 34 5.11 12.10 -4.18
N ASP A 35 5.21 12.06 -2.85
CA ASP A 35 6.48 12.24 -2.14
C ASP A 35 7.49 11.15 -2.54
N ILE A 36 7.08 9.87 -2.58
CA ILE A 36 7.94 8.77 -3.04
C ILE A 36 8.44 9.00 -4.47
N ASN A 37 7.57 9.50 -5.35
CA ASN A 37 7.94 9.77 -6.74
C ASN A 37 8.93 10.94 -6.85
N GLU A 38 8.74 11.99 -6.06
CA GLU A 38 9.65 13.15 -5.99
C GLU A 38 11.04 12.72 -5.50
N GLU A 39 11.11 11.93 -4.43
CA GLU A 39 12.37 11.41 -3.87
C GLU A 39 13.15 10.50 -4.84
N CYS A 40 12.46 9.90 -5.82
CA CYS A 40 13.09 9.10 -6.86
C CYS A 40 13.65 9.93 -8.03
N LEU A 41 13.47 11.25 -8.06
CA LEU A 41 14.02 12.13 -9.10
C LEU A 41 15.50 12.45 -8.82
N HIS A 42 16.29 12.63 -9.88
CA HIS A 42 17.69 13.03 -9.75
C HIS A 42 17.85 14.53 -9.51
N PRO A 43 18.82 14.95 -8.67
CA PRO A 43 19.73 14.11 -7.87
C PRO A 43 19.03 13.51 -6.65
N THR A 44 19.39 12.27 -6.29
CA THR A 44 18.78 11.57 -5.14
C THR A 44 19.59 11.79 -3.86
N ALA A 45 18.91 11.88 -2.72
CA ALA A 45 19.55 12.07 -1.40
C ALA A 45 20.35 10.83 -0.93
N VAL A 46 19.91 9.65 -1.34
CA VAL A 46 20.59 8.36 -1.08
C VAL A 46 20.75 7.57 -2.37
N ALA A 47 21.46 6.43 -2.30
CA ALA A 47 21.67 5.58 -3.47
C ALA A 47 20.34 5.01 -3.99
N MET A 48 20.12 5.11 -5.31
CA MET A 48 18.92 4.63 -6.00
C MET A 48 18.48 3.19 -5.61
N PRO A 49 19.37 2.20 -5.43
CA PRO A 49 18.95 0.86 -5.00
C PRO A 49 18.20 0.83 -3.66
N LEU A 50 18.50 1.74 -2.73
CA LEU A 50 17.79 1.85 -1.45
C LEU A 50 16.38 2.40 -1.66
N LEU A 51 16.24 3.45 -2.49
CA LEU A 51 14.94 4.02 -2.85
C LEU A 51 14.05 3.01 -3.58
N VAL A 52 14.61 2.26 -4.52
CA VAL A 52 13.90 1.19 -5.25
C VAL A 52 13.40 0.10 -4.29
N GLY A 53 14.17 -0.24 -3.25
CA GLY A 53 13.73 -1.17 -2.21
C GLY A 53 12.47 -0.69 -1.50
N ILE A 54 12.46 0.57 -1.04
CA ILE A 54 11.29 1.20 -0.38
C ILE A 54 10.11 1.29 -1.34
N LEU A 55 10.34 1.77 -2.56
CA LEU A 55 9.33 1.88 -3.60
C LEU A 55 8.67 0.54 -3.91
N ASN A 56 9.45 -0.53 -4.03
CA ASN A 56 8.92 -1.86 -4.31
C ASN A 56 8.15 -2.43 -3.12
N LEU A 57 8.54 -2.14 -1.88
CA LEU A 57 7.74 -2.49 -0.69
C LEU A 57 6.37 -1.79 -0.74
N SER A 58 6.34 -0.49 -1.02
CA SER A 58 5.09 0.26 -1.15
C SER A 58 4.18 -0.31 -2.25
N ARG A 59 4.76 -0.70 -3.40
CA ARG A 59 4.02 -1.35 -4.50
C ARG A 59 3.42 -2.70 -4.08
N VAL A 60 4.16 -3.52 -3.34
CA VAL A 60 3.66 -4.81 -2.85
C VAL A 60 2.49 -4.59 -1.89
N MET A 61 2.57 -3.62 -0.99
CA MET A 61 1.45 -3.30 -0.09
C MET A 61 0.20 -2.86 -0.85
N ASP A 62 0.35 -2.04 -1.89
CA ASP A 62 -0.77 -1.62 -2.75
C ASP A 62 -1.45 -2.80 -3.45
N VAL A 63 -0.66 -3.77 -3.95
CA VAL A 63 -1.17 -5.00 -4.56
C VAL A 63 -1.89 -5.90 -3.55
N LEU A 64 -1.29 -6.11 -2.37
CA LEU A 64 -1.81 -7.03 -1.35
C LEU A 64 -3.09 -6.54 -0.67
N TYR A 65 -3.29 -5.23 -0.58
CA TYR A 65 -4.45 -4.63 0.10
C TYR A 65 -5.40 -3.91 -0.85
N LYS A 66 -5.28 -4.21 -2.14
CA LYS A 66 -6.11 -3.62 -3.18
C LYS A 66 -7.60 -3.88 -2.91
N ASP A 67 -8.43 -2.88 -3.24
CA ASP A 67 -9.89 -2.91 -3.13
C ASP A 67 -10.40 -3.13 -1.68
N GLY A 68 -9.55 -2.88 -0.68
CA GLY A 68 -9.87 -3.04 0.74
C GLY A 68 -9.84 -4.50 1.23
N GLY A 69 -9.38 -5.44 0.40
CA GLY A 69 -9.21 -6.85 0.80
C GLY A 69 -7.90 -7.09 1.53
N ASP A 70 -7.82 -8.18 2.31
CA ASP A 70 -6.56 -8.73 2.85
C ASP A 70 -6.15 -9.93 2.01
N HIS A 71 -5.51 -9.68 0.85
CA HIS A 71 -5.05 -10.73 -0.06
C HIS A 71 -3.75 -11.39 0.42
N TYR A 72 -3.22 -11.01 1.59
CA TYR A 72 -2.09 -11.71 2.19
C TYR A 72 -2.57 -12.87 3.06
N THR A 73 -3.42 -12.59 4.05
CA THR A 73 -3.96 -13.60 4.98
C THR A 73 -5.09 -14.40 4.34
N SER A 74 -5.89 -13.75 3.49
CA SER A 74 -6.99 -14.37 2.74
C SER A 74 -6.68 -14.26 1.25
N PRO A 75 -5.70 -15.03 0.73
CA PRO A 75 -5.13 -14.79 -0.59
C PRO A 75 -6.08 -14.92 -1.77
N HIS A 76 -7.30 -15.42 -1.53
CA HIS A 76 -8.32 -15.75 -2.53
C HIS A 76 -7.67 -16.17 -3.85
N ILE A 77 -8.22 -15.76 -5.00
CA ILE A 77 -7.70 -16.13 -6.32
C ILE A 77 -6.51 -15.21 -6.70
N ALA A 78 -6.56 -13.93 -6.31
CA ALA A 78 -5.66 -12.90 -6.85
C ALA A 78 -4.17 -13.09 -6.51
N LEU A 79 -3.78 -13.30 -5.24
CA LEU A 79 -2.35 -13.44 -4.91
C LEU A 79 -1.77 -14.75 -5.46
N LYS A 80 -2.57 -15.82 -5.47
CA LYS A 80 -2.15 -17.11 -6.04
C LYS A 80 -1.89 -17.00 -7.54
N ASP A 81 -2.76 -16.29 -8.26
CA ASP A 81 -2.58 -16.04 -9.70
C ASP A 81 -1.32 -15.23 -9.98
N TYR A 82 -1.03 -14.21 -9.15
CA TYR A 82 0.23 -13.46 -9.28
C TYR A 82 1.46 -14.31 -9.02
N ILE A 83 1.44 -15.18 -7.99
CA ILE A 83 2.54 -16.11 -7.73
C ILE A 83 2.75 -17.05 -8.91
N HIS A 84 1.66 -17.59 -9.47
CA HIS A 84 1.73 -18.43 -10.65
C HIS A 84 2.37 -17.70 -11.83
N SER A 85 1.84 -16.53 -12.17
CA SER A 85 2.31 -15.72 -13.30
C SER A 85 3.75 -15.23 -13.20
N VAL A 86 4.27 -15.02 -11.99
CA VAL A 86 5.60 -14.40 -11.80
C VAL A 86 6.67 -15.43 -11.45
N LEU A 87 6.31 -16.52 -10.76
CA LEU A 87 7.28 -17.45 -10.16
C LEU A 87 7.14 -18.90 -10.60
N ILE A 88 6.01 -19.31 -11.19
CA ILE A 88 5.75 -20.71 -11.54
C ILE A 88 5.70 -20.91 -13.04
N ASP A 89 4.82 -20.16 -13.72
CA ASP A 89 4.51 -20.36 -15.13
C ASP A 89 5.43 -19.47 -15.99
N PRO A 90 6.16 -20.05 -16.98
CA PRO A 90 7.02 -19.28 -17.86
C PRO A 90 6.20 -18.42 -18.83
N VAL A 91 6.79 -17.29 -19.24
CA VAL A 91 6.24 -16.46 -20.32
C VAL A 91 6.37 -17.23 -21.64
N GLN A 92 5.29 -17.31 -22.41
CA GLN A 92 5.28 -17.90 -23.75
C GLN A 92 5.83 -16.96 -24.82
#